data_AF-A0A8K0R2N9-F1
#
_entry.id   AF-A0A8K0R2N9-F1
#
_cell.length_a   1.000
_cell.length_b   1.000
_cell.length_c   1.000
_cell.angle_alpha   90.00
_cell.angle_beta   90.00
_cell.angle_gamma   90.00
#
_symmetry.space_group_name_H-M   'P 1'
#
loop_
_entity.id
_entity.type
_entity.pdbx_description
1 polymer ?
#
loop_
_entity_poly.entity_id
_entity_poly.type
_entity_poly.pdbx_seq_one_letter_code
_entity_poly.pdbx_strand_id
1 'polypeptide(L)'
;MIVPKTAEAWLFELQHRKSFHNPIVDLSNPYGTAIRTYQTLTNSIIDGLRRKNTEVLSLATEGLLHELYIGLPEFDYESFKHWVRDATLKHPLRRTAKQYHFLAIVRLQTCGEPSSTKAKVLEAAVELEDWKARVYASQSLLKDPDPLYFFRNKNGIREIDLALSKKGEIAQDCLICTNVFDKTVHTAMRAPCGHIICKRCFDKWLLQTTGKYTCPLCRACVVCGNNECTYHDVHQDRAPPVPIPDILDRVLPEHSGELLHGLAPEQYWTLRERTRTDRGILRWIEDVLATNELSAQDPVRLRLLKDAKEVVARVTNVIREVLGKREDIECARCGLRLYSLHILSLSR
;
A
#
# COMPACT_ATOMS: atom_id res chain seq x y z
N MET A 1 12.26 8.84 22.79
CA MET A 1 11.06 9.58 23.23
C MET A 1 10.57 8.98 24.54
N ILE A 2 10.26 9.81 25.54
CA ILE A 2 9.68 9.34 26.81
C ILE A 2 8.22 9.01 26.56
N VAL A 3 7.81 7.77 26.88
CA VAL A 3 6.40 7.36 26.78
C VAL A 3 5.61 7.97 27.94
N PRO A 4 4.54 8.73 27.69
CA PRO A 4 3.69 9.29 28.75
C PRO A 4 3.05 8.16 29.56
N LYS A 5 3.13 8.27 30.89
CA LYS A 5 2.55 7.28 31.82
C LYS A 5 1.38 7.82 32.65
N THR A 6 1.15 9.12 32.64
CA THR A 6 0.09 9.77 33.43
C THR A 6 -0.91 10.48 32.51
N ALA A 7 -2.11 10.75 33.03
CA ALA A 7 -3.13 11.49 32.30
C ALA A 7 -2.65 12.91 31.94
N GLU A 8 -1.90 13.56 32.82
CA GLU A 8 -1.34 14.91 32.62
C GLU A 8 -0.26 14.90 31.54
N ALA A 9 0.60 13.88 31.52
CA ALA A 9 1.63 13.73 30.51
C ALA A 9 1.00 13.47 29.12
N TRP A 10 -0.06 12.65 29.07
CA TRP A 10 -0.83 12.45 27.85
C TRP A 10 -1.53 13.72 27.39
N LEU A 11 -2.16 14.46 28.32
CA LEU A 11 -2.81 15.73 28.00
C LEU A 11 -1.81 16.71 27.35
N PHE A 12 -0.60 16.81 27.91
CA PHE A 12 0.47 17.62 27.34
C PHE A 12 0.87 17.16 25.93
N GLU A 13 1.19 15.87 25.75
CA GLU A 13 1.59 15.34 24.43
C GLU A 13 0.50 15.51 23.36
N LEU A 14 -0.77 15.25 23.72
CA LEU A 14 -1.88 15.38 22.79
C LEU A 14 -2.09 16.83 22.34
N GLN A 15 -1.98 17.79 23.26
CA GLN A 15 -2.14 19.21 22.96
C GLN A 15 -1.00 19.77 22.09
N HIS A 16 0.24 19.36 22.36
CA HIS A 16 1.41 20.04 21.80
C HIS A 16 2.09 19.26 20.67
N ARG A 17 1.87 17.94 20.57
CA ARG A 17 2.58 17.09 19.59
C ARG A 17 1.70 16.17 18.76
N LYS A 18 0.49 15.88 19.23
CA LYS A 18 -0.46 15.01 18.52
C LYS A 18 -1.76 15.71 18.13
N SER A 19 -1.69 17.03 17.97
CA SER A 19 -2.78 17.86 17.47
C SER A 19 -2.28 18.89 16.47
N PHE A 20 -3.11 19.20 15.47
CA PHE A 20 -2.83 20.30 14.55
C PHE A 20 -3.29 21.63 15.17
N HIS A 21 -2.38 22.60 15.32
CA HIS A 21 -2.70 23.92 15.90
C HIS A 21 -3.56 24.79 14.98
N ASN A 22 -3.42 24.63 13.66
CA ASN A 22 -4.18 25.38 12.67
C ASN A 22 -5.34 24.53 12.12
N PRO A 23 -6.52 25.14 11.90
CA PRO A 23 -7.60 24.44 11.23
C PRO A 23 -7.16 23.98 9.84
N ILE A 24 -7.53 22.76 9.47
CA ILE A 24 -7.25 22.21 8.15
C ILE A 24 -8.25 22.83 7.17
N VAL A 25 -7.85 23.96 6.55
CA VAL A 25 -8.72 24.81 5.73
C VAL A 25 -8.96 24.22 4.33
N ASP A 26 -8.05 23.41 3.80
CA ASP A 26 -8.18 22.90 2.44
C ASP A 26 -9.27 21.81 2.35
N LEU A 27 -10.47 22.24 1.96
CA LEU A 27 -11.63 21.38 1.70
C LEU A 27 -11.51 20.61 0.38
N SER A 28 -10.62 21.04 -0.53
CA SER A 28 -10.41 20.37 -1.81
C SER A 28 -9.57 19.09 -1.68
N ASN A 29 -8.80 18.99 -0.59
CA ASN A 29 -7.97 17.83 -0.31
C ASN A 29 -8.84 16.63 0.15
N PRO A 30 -8.88 15.53 -0.61
CA PRO A 30 -9.68 14.35 -0.28
C PRO A 30 -9.23 13.69 1.04
N TYR A 31 -7.99 13.91 1.47
CA TYR A 31 -7.44 13.36 2.71
C TYR A 31 -7.72 14.27 3.92
N GLY A 32 -8.05 15.55 3.69
CA GLY A 32 -8.31 16.52 4.75
C GLY A 32 -9.46 16.11 5.66
N THR A 33 -10.51 15.48 5.09
CA THR A 33 -11.63 14.94 5.88
C THR A 33 -11.17 13.88 6.86
N ALA A 34 -10.37 12.90 6.43
CA ALA A 34 -9.87 11.84 7.31
C ALA A 34 -9.00 12.42 8.45
N ILE A 35 -8.13 13.39 8.15
CA ILE A 35 -7.28 14.05 9.15
C ILE A 35 -8.15 14.82 10.16
N ARG A 36 -9.13 15.60 9.69
CA ARG A 36 -10.05 16.33 10.58
C ARG A 36 -10.85 15.39 11.47
N THR A 37 -11.39 14.31 10.91
CA THR A 37 -12.12 13.28 11.66
C THR A 37 -11.25 12.70 12.78
N TYR A 38 -9.98 12.39 12.49
CA TYR A 38 -9.05 11.89 13.50
C TYR A 38 -8.72 12.98 14.55
N GLN A 39 -8.54 14.24 14.13
CA GLN A 39 -8.33 15.36 15.06
C GLN A 39 -9.54 15.58 15.98
N THR A 40 -10.77 15.38 15.50
CA THR A 40 -11.97 15.45 16.34
C THR A 40 -11.96 14.38 17.44
N LEU A 41 -11.52 13.15 17.14
CA LEU A 41 -11.28 12.15 18.18
C LEU A 41 -10.23 12.64 19.19
N THR A 42 -9.08 13.13 18.71
CA THR A 42 -8.02 13.64 19.59
C THR A 42 -8.52 14.75 20.51
N ASN A 43 -9.28 15.71 19.98
CA ASN A 43 -9.87 16.80 20.77
C ASN A 43 -10.83 16.26 21.82
N SER A 44 -11.64 15.26 21.47
CA SER A 44 -12.55 14.60 22.42
C SER A 44 -11.79 13.89 23.55
N ILE A 45 -10.62 13.30 23.26
CA ILE A 45 -9.74 12.72 24.28
C ILE A 45 -9.15 13.83 25.15
N ILE A 46 -8.62 14.90 24.57
CA ILE A 46 -8.06 16.05 25.30
C ILE A 46 -9.10 16.62 26.27
N ASP A 47 -10.32 16.86 25.80
CA ASP A 47 -11.40 17.41 26.62
C ASP A 47 -11.85 16.43 27.70
N GLY A 48 -11.90 15.13 27.39
CA GLY A 48 -12.16 14.07 28.36
C GLY A 48 -11.12 14.03 29.47
N LEU A 49 -9.83 14.12 29.14
CA LEU A 49 -8.73 14.18 30.12
C LEU A 49 -8.83 15.43 31.00
N ARG A 50 -9.08 16.62 30.41
CA ARG A 50 -9.27 17.87 31.16
C ARG A 50 -10.41 17.78 32.17
N ARG A 51 -11.53 17.17 31.77
CA ARG A 51 -12.72 16.98 32.60
C ARG A 51 -12.63 15.77 33.52
N LYS A 52 -11.51 15.05 33.53
CA LYS A 52 -11.32 13.81 34.29
C LYS A 52 -12.43 12.79 34.02
N ASN A 53 -12.88 12.69 32.77
CA ASN A 53 -13.86 11.69 32.35
C ASN A 53 -13.28 10.28 32.57
N THR A 54 -14.00 9.43 33.31
CA THR A 54 -13.52 8.11 33.74
C THR A 54 -13.19 7.18 32.58
N GLU A 55 -14.01 7.19 31.51
CA GLU A 55 -13.75 6.37 30.32
C GLU A 55 -12.46 6.83 29.61
N VAL A 56 -12.25 8.13 29.46
CA VAL A 56 -11.04 8.64 28.79
C VAL A 56 -9.79 8.46 29.66
N LEU A 57 -9.89 8.62 30.98
CA LEU A 57 -8.79 8.32 31.90
C LEU A 57 -8.40 6.84 31.85
N SER A 58 -9.39 5.95 31.68
CA SER A 58 -9.12 4.53 31.53
C SER A 58 -8.33 4.21 30.25
N LEU A 59 -8.55 4.92 29.14
CA LEU A 59 -7.72 4.78 27.93
C LEU A 59 -6.23 5.06 28.19
N ALA A 60 -5.93 6.05 29.04
CA ALA A 60 -4.56 6.40 29.39
C ALA A 60 -3.90 5.35 30.29
N THR A 61 -4.63 4.89 31.32
CA THR A 61 -4.14 3.92 32.31
C THR A 61 -4.05 2.49 31.77
N GLU A 62 -4.94 2.10 30.85
CA GLU A 62 -4.92 0.81 30.14
C GLU A 62 -3.88 0.78 28.99
N GLY A 63 -3.17 1.88 28.73
CA GLY A 63 -2.16 1.96 27.67
C GLY A 63 -2.72 2.09 26.25
N LEU A 64 -4.03 2.24 26.07
CA LEU A 64 -4.67 2.34 24.75
C LEU A 64 -4.28 3.62 24.00
N LEU A 65 -3.99 4.72 24.72
CA LEU A 65 -3.46 5.93 24.09
C LEU A 65 -2.06 5.72 23.50
N HIS A 66 -1.24 4.86 24.11
CA HIS A 66 0.05 4.47 23.55
C HIS A 66 -0.14 3.77 22.20
N GLU A 67 -1.01 2.76 22.17
CA GLU A 67 -1.31 2.03 20.95
C GLU A 67 -1.96 2.89 19.85
N LEU A 68 -2.68 3.92 20.26
CA LEU A 68 -3.31 4.87 19.35
C LEU A 68 -2.29 5.82 18.69
N TYR A 69 -1.38 6.42 19.47
CA TYR A 69 -0.57 7.54 18.99
C TYR A 69 0.91 7.23 18.70
N ILE A 70 1.46 6.17 19.29
CA ILE A 70 2.87 5.79 19.04
C ILE A 70 3.02 5.12 17.68
N GLY A 71 4.03 5.54 16.93
CA GLY A 71 4.28 5.10 15.57
C GLY A 71 3.52 5.87 14.49
N LEU A 72 2.63 6.79 14.87
CA LEU A 72 2.12 7.81 13.95
C LEU A 72 3.24 8.80 13.59
N PRO A 73 3.24 9.36 12.36
CA PRO A 73 4.15 10.43 12.01
C PRO A 73 3.93 11.66 12.90
N GLU A 74 4.85 12.62 12.81
CA GLU A 74 4.68 13.92 13.44
C GLU A 74 3.43 14.63 12.90
N PHE A 75 2.76 15.39 13.76
CA PHE A 75 1.54 16.13 13.41
C PHE A 75 1.87 17.46 12.71
N ASP A 76 2.83 17.39 11.80
CA ASP A 76 3.02 18.37 10.74
C ASP A 76 2.01 18.06 9.62
N TYR A 77 1.25 19.07 9.17
CA TYR A 77 0.14 18.85 8.25
C TYR A 77 0.60 18.23 6.93
N GLU A 78 1.72 18.70 6.37
CA GLU A 78 2.19 18.20 5.08
C GLU A 78 2.68 16.76 5.18
N SER A 79 3.53 16.46 6.17
CA SER A 79 4.05 15.10 6.40
C SER A 79 2.92 14.11 6.71
N PHE A 80 2.00 14.50 7.58
CA PHE A 80 0.84 13.68 7.95
C PHE A 80 -0.10 13.47 6.76
N LYS A 81 -0.34 14.49 5.93
CA LYS A 81 -1.13 14.39 4.70
C LYS A 81 -0.53 13.37 3.73
N HIS A 82 0.78 13.39 3.52
CA HIS A 82 1.45 12.39 2.67
C HIS A 82 1.29 10.97 3.23
N TRP A 83 1.39 10.81 4.55
CA TRP A 83 1.18 9.53 5.22
C TRP A 83 -0.27 9.03 5.11
N VAL A 84 -1.27 9.89 5.29
CA VAL A 84 -2.70 9.55 5.11
C VAL A 84 -3.01 9.21 3.67
N ARG A 85 -2.43 9.95 2.71
CA ARG A 85 -2.50 9.62 1.28
C ARG A 85 -2.01 8.21 1.04
N ASP A 86 -0.79 7.88 1.50
CA ASP A 86 -0.23 6.53 1.35
C ASP A 86 -1.13 5.47 2.01
N ALA A 87 -1.61 5.70 3.24
CA ALA A 87 -2.51 4.78 3.93
C ALA A 87 -3.80 4.50 3.14
N THR A 88 -4.38 5.56 2.57
CA THR A 88 -5.66 5.52 1.85
C THR A 88 -5.53 4.79 0.50
N LEU A 89 -4.48 5.11 -0.25
CA LEU A 89 -4.26 4.59 -1.60
C LEU A 89 -3.65 3.19 -1.61
N LYS A 90 -3.04 2.76 -0.50
CA LYS A 90 -2.41 1.44 -0.39
C LYS A 90 -3.44 0.33 -0.21
N HIS A 91 -3.16 -0.82 -0.84
CA HIS A 91 -3.94 -2.05 -0.67
C HIS A 91 -4.08 -2.42 0.83
N PRO A 92 -5.26 -2.86 1.31
CA PRO A 92 -5.46 -3.19 2.73
C PRO A 92 -4.43 -4.17 3.33
N LEU A 93 -4.01 -5.18 2.56
CA LEU A 93 -2.99 -6.16 2.97
C LEU A 93 -1.53 -5.63 2.98
N ARG A 94 -1.30 -4.42 2.46
CA ARG A 94 0.01 -3.77 2.42
C ARG A 94 0.15 -2.63 3.44
N ARG A 95 -0.94 -2.24 4.10
CA ARG A 95 -0.93 -1.18 5.12
C ARG A 95 -0.07 -1.61 6.30
N THR A 96 0.60 -0.66 6.95
CA THR A 96 1.13 -0.93 8.28
C THR A 96 -0.03 -1.06 9.28
N ALA A 97 0.23 -1.70 10.43
CA ALA A 97 -0.75 -1.76 11.52
C ALA A 97 -1.27 -0.36 11.90
N LYS A 98 -0.39 0.65 11.95
CA LYS A 98 -0.78 2.03 12.27
C LYS A 98 -1.62 2.69 11.18
N GLN A 99 -1.32 2.44 9.91
CA GLN A 99 -2.14 2.93 8.79
C GLN A 99 -3.54 2.33 8.84
N TYR A 100 -3.66 1.03 9.11
CA TYR A 100 -4.96 0.38 9.23
C TYR A 100 -5.73 0.90 10.44
N HIS A 101 -5.09 0.96 11.62
CA HIS A 101 -5.73 1.42 12.85
C HIS A 101 -6.27 2.85 12.72
N PHE A 102 -5.48 3.77 12.12
CA PHE A 102 -5.93 5.13 11.82
C PHE A 102 -7.20 5.14 10.94
N LEU A 103 -7.22 4.37 9.86
CA LEU A 103 -8.37 4.32 8.94
C LEU A 103 -9.60 3.67 9.57
N ALA A 104 -9.42 2.66 10.43
CA ALA A 104 -10.51 2.06 11.21
C ALA A 104 -11.16 3.10 12.10
N ILE A 105 -10.36 3.90 12.83
CA ILE A 105 -10.85 4.99 13.66
C ILE A 105 -11.60 6.05 12.85
N VAL A 106 -11.03 6.49 11.73
CA VAL A 106 -11.70 7.46 10.85
C VAL A 106 -13.05 6.91 10.40
N ARG A 107 -13.12 5.64 9.99
CA ARG A 107 -14.37 5.00 9.60
C ARG A 107 -15.38 4.97 10.75
N LEU A 108 -14.99 4.50 11.93
CA LEU A 108 -15.85 4.41 13.13
C LEU A 108 -16.33 5.77 13.63
N GLN A 109 -15.57 6.83 13.39
CA GLN A 109 -16.02 8.20 13.67
C GLN A 109 -17.04 8.71 12.65
N THR A 110 -17.01 8.20 11.41
CA THR A 110 -17.94 8.60 10.34
C THR A 110 -19.19 7.72 10.21
N CYS A 111 -19.12 6.46 10.66
CA CYS A 111 -20.25 5.55 10.67
C CYS A 111 -21.10 5.79 11.93
N GLY A 112 -22.42 5.83 11.77
CA GLY A 112 -23.37 6.30 12.77
C GLY A 112 -23.52 5.45 14.05
N GLU A 113 -24.44 5.95 14.87
CA GLU A 113 -24.64 5.81 16.33
C GLU A 113 -23.62 6.57 17.19
N PRO A 114 -24.09 7.45 18.10
CA PRO A 114 -23.22 8.12 19.05
C PRO A 114 -22.68 7.10 20.05
N SER A 115 -21.51 6.53 19.74
CA SER A 115 -20.72 5.74 20.67
C SER A 115 -19.66 6.60 21.37
N SER A 116 -19.29 6.20 22.59
CA SER A 116 -18.29 6.93 23.36
C SER A 116 -16.91 6.85 22.71
N THR A 117 -16.05 7.82 23.04
CA THR A 117 -14.64 7.85 22.60
C THR A 117 -13.94 6.53 22.93
N LYS A 118 -14.16 5.98 24.14
CA LYS A 118 -13.55 4.72 24.56
C LYS A 118 -14.03 3.55 23.70
N ALA A 119 -15.34 3.46 23.46
CA ALA A 119 -15.93 2.39 22.66
C ALA A 119 -15.31 2.34 21.25
N LYS A 120 -15.18 3.49 20.57
CA LYS A 120 -14.58 3.57 19.23
C LYS A 120 -13.10 3.15 19.22
N VAL A 121 -12.33 3.52 20.24
CA VAL A 121 -10.92 3.12 20.35
C VAL A 121 -10.79 1.61 20.58
N LEU A 122 -11.64 1.03 21.43
CA LEU A 122 -11.67 -0.41 21.66
C LEU A 122 -12.09 -1.19 20.41
N GLU A 123 -13.14 -0.76 19.73
CA GLU A 123 -13.60 -1.39 18.49
C GLU A 123 -12.52 -1.34 17.40
N ALA A 124 -11.83 -0.20 17.25
CA ALA A 124 -10.71 -0.08 16.32
C ALA A 124 -9.53 -1.02 16.67
N ALA A 125 -9.28 -1.25 17.95
CA ALA A 125 -8.26 -2.20 18.41
C ALA A 125 -8.64 -3.65 18.08
N VAL A 126 -9.91 -4.02 18.26
CA VAL A 126 -10.42 -5.34 17.85
C VAL A 126 -10.27 -5.53 16.33
N GLU A 127 -10.69 -4.53 15.54
CA GLU A 127 -10.53 -4.57 14.08
C GLU A 127 -9.06 -4.69 13.63
N LEU A 128 -8.14 -4.12 14.40
CA LEU A 128 -6.71 -4.21 14.12
C LEU A 128 -6.22 -5.65 14.29
N GLU A 129 -6.64 -6.36 15.34
CA GLU A 129 -6.27 -7.77 15.54
C GLU A 129 -6.87 -8.67 14.46
N ASP A 130 -8.14 -8.46 14.10
CA ASP A 130 -8.76 -9.16 12.97
C ASP A 130 -8.03 -8.90 11.65
N TRP A 131 -7.57 -7.66 11.44
CA TRP A 131 -6.77 -7.29 10.28
C TRP A 131 -5.41 -7.99 10.29
N LYS A 132 -4.71 -8.01 11.43
CA LYS A 132 -3.43 -8.72 11.58
C LYS A 132 -3.60 -10.19 11.23
N ALA A 133 -4.63 -10.85 11.76
CA ALA A 133 -4.92 -12.25 11.46
C ALA A 133 -5.08 -12.50 9.95
N ARG A 134 -5.78 -11.61 9.22
CA ARG A 134 -5.92 -11.72 7.76
C ARG A 134 -4.64 -11.42 6.99
N VAL A 135 -3.88 -10.42 7.41
CA VAL A 135 -2.65 -9.98 6.72
C VAL A 135 -1.50 -10.95 6.93
N TYR A 136 -1.38 -11.50 8.13
CA TYR A 136 -0.35 -12.45 8.52
C TYR A 136 -0.71 -13.91 8.23
N ALA A 137 -1.91 -14.17 7.70
CA ALA A 137 -2.23 -15.46 7.14
C ALA A 137 -1.25 -15.81 6.01
N SER A 138 -0.71 -17.02 6.00
CA SER A 138 0.33 -17.45 5.06
C SER A 138 -0.09 -17.28 3.60
N GLN A 139 -1.34 -17.59 3.27
CA GLN A 139 -1.90 -17.39 1.93
C GLN A 139 -1.90 -15.93 1.47
N SER A 140 -2.04 -14.98 2.41
CA SER A 140 -1.98 -13.54 2.15
C SER A 140 -0.53 -13.06 1.99
N LEU A 141 0.41 -13.70 2.69
CA LEU A 141 1.82 -13.33 2.67
C LEU A 141 2.57 -13.82 1.43
N LEU A 142 2.23 -15.01 0.93
CA LEU A 142 2.85 -15.63 -0.23
C LEU A 142 2.54 -14.93 -1.57
N LYS A 143 1.57 -14.01 -1.59
CA LYS A 143 1.17 -13.27 -2.79
C LYS A 143 1.32 -11.78 -2.57
N ASP A 144 1.96 -11.10 -3.52
CA ASP A 144 1.95 -9.64 -3.57
C ASP A 144 0.55 -9.16 -3.98
N PRO A 145 -0.05 -8.21 -3.23
CA PRO A 145 -1.36 -7.69 -3.59
C PRO A 145 -1.34 -6.92 -4.91
N ASP A 146 -2.48 -6.94 -5.61
CA ASP A 146 -2.69 -6.26 -6.89
C ASP A 146 -2.39 -4.75 -6.75
N PRO A 147 -1.40 -4.20 -7.48
CA PRO A 147 -1.09 -2.78 -7.43
C PRO A 147 -2.24 -1.90 -7.94
N LEU A 148 -3.15 -2.45 -8.75
CA LEU A 148 -4.29 -1.72 -9.33
C LEU A 148 -5.59 -1.87 -8.52
N TYR A 149 -5.55 -2.54 -7.35
CA TYR A 149 -6.72 -2.75 -6.49
C TYR A 149 -7.51 -1.46 -6.23
N PHE A 150 -6.80 -0.36 -6.01
CA PHE A 150 -7.43 0.91 -5.68
C PHE A 150 -8.38 1.41 -6.79
N PHE A 151 -8.03 1.15 -8.06
CA PHE A 151 -8.87 1.53 -9.22
C PHE A 151 -10.05 0.61 -9.46
N ARG A 152 -10.03 -0.59 -8.86
CA ARG A 152 -11.10 -1.61 -8.99
C ARG A 152 -12.13 -1.53 -7.87
N ASN A 153 -11.94 -0.61 -6.92
CA ASN A 153 -12.84 -0.43 -5.78
C ASN A 153 -14.01 0.52 -6.10
N LYS A 154 -14.98 0.63 -5.19
CA LYS A 154 -16.25 1.37 -5.36
C LYS A 154 -16.10 2.78 -5.93
N ASN A 155 -14.99 3.48 -5.73
CA ASN A 155 -14.82 4.86 -6.19
C ASN A 155 -13.99 5.01 -7.49
N GLY A 156 -13.48 3.90 -8.04
CA GLY A 156 -12.65 3.91 -9.24
C GLY A 156 -13.43 3.59 -10.52
N ILE A 157 -12.81 2.80 -11.38
CA ILE A 157 -13.36 2.34 -12.65
C ILE A 157 -14.41 1.27 -12.35
N ARG A 158 -15.60 1.42 -12.93
CA ARG A 158 -16.73 0.50 -12.70
C ARG A 158 -17.12 -0.20 -13.99
N GLU A 159 -17.42 -1.49 -13.87
CA GLU A 159 -18.12 -2.21 -14.92
C GLU A 159 -19.52 -1.64 -15.10
N ILE A 160 -19.97 -1.51 -16.34
CA ILE A 160 -21.31 -1.04 -16.67
C ILE A 160 -22.07 -2.13 -17.42
N ASP A 161 -23.34 -2.33 -17.03
CA ASP A 161 -24.24 -3.19 -17.80
C ASP A 161 -24.85 -2.38 -18.95
N LEU A 162 -24.43 -2.71 -20.17
CA LEU A 162 -24.95 -2.08 -21.38
C LEU A 162 -26.44 -2.37 -21.59
N ALA A 163 -26.97 -3.47 -21.04
CA ALA A 163 -28.40 -3.77 -21.14
C ALA A 163 -29.28 -2.83 -20.30
N LEU A 164 -28.72 -2.25 -19.22
CA LEU A 164 -29.42 -1.28 -18.36
C LEU A 164 -29.29 0.16 -18.86
N SER A 165 -28.41 0.41 -19.83
CA SER A 165 -28.20 1.74 -20.38
C SER A 165 -29.27 2.04 -21.44
N LYS A 166 -29.84 3.26 -21.43
CA LYS A 166 -30.86 3.64 -22.41
C LYS A 166 -30.29 3.50 -23.82
N LYS A 167 -31.01 2.77 -24.69
CA LYS A 167 -30.63 2.58 -26.10
C LYS A 167 -30.33 3.95 -26.74
N GLY A 168 -29.07 4.16 -27.14
CA GLY A 168 -28.61 5.37 -27.85
C GLY A 168 -27.63 6.27 -27.08
N GLU A 169 -27.45 6.11 -25.77
CA GLU A 169 -26.53 6.97 -24.99
C GLU A 169 -25.08 6.47 -24.94
N ILE A 170 -24.85 5.17 -25.17
CA ILE A 170 -23.52 4.56 -25.02
C ILE A 170 -23.12 3.88 -26.33
N ALA A 171 -21.94 4.25 -26.84
CA ALA A 171 -21.31 3.58 -27.98
C ALA A 171 -21.23 2.07 -27.71
N GLN A 172 -21.54 1.24 -28.69
CA GLN A 172 -21.48 -0.23 -28.53
C GLN A 172 -20.05 -0.77 -28.62
N ASP A 173 -19.11 0.07 -29.09
CA ASP A 173 -17.74 -0.30 -29.35
C ASP A 173 -16.77 0.50 -28.48
N CYS A 174 -15.64 -0.12 -28.15
CA CYS A 174 -14.57 0.55 -27.45
C CYS A 174 -13.90 1.60 -28.34
N LEU A 175 -13.84 2.85 -27.88
CA LEU A 175 -13.20 3.96 -28.62
C LEU A 175 -11.68 3.82 -28.85
N ILE A 176 -11.02 2.85 -28.21
CA ILE A 176 -9.56 2.62 -28.36
C ILE A 176 -9.26 1.47 -29.31
N CYS A 177 -9.89 0.31 -29.11
CA CYS A 177 -9.60 -0.89 -29.90
C CYS A 177 -10.69 -1.24 -30.91
N THR A 178 -11.75 -0.41 -30.99
CA THR A 178 -12.90 -0.55 -31.91
C THR A 178 -13.63 -1.89 -31.84
N ASN A 179 -13.39 -2.70 -30.82
CA ASN A 179 -14.09 -3.95 -30.60
C ASN A 179 -15.43 -3.69 -29.91
N VAL A 180 -16.46 -4.42 -30.33
CA VAL A 180 -17.77 -4.46 -29.69
C VAL A 180 -17.61 -4.88 -28.24
N PHE A 181 -18.35 -4.24 -27.34
CA PHE A 181 -18.34 -4.63 -25.94
C PHE A 181 -18.98 -6.01 -25.73
N ASP A 182 -18.36 -6.83 -24.89
CA ASP A 182 -18.80 -8.19 -24.56
C ASP A 182 -18.64 -8.48 -23.04
N LYS A 183 -19.15 -9.60 -22.53
CA LYS A 183 -19.11 -9.92 -21.08
C LYS A 183 -17.79 -10.52 -20.60
N THR A 184 -16.82 -10.71 -21.47
CA THR A 184 -15.63 -11.53 -21.24
C THR A 184 -14.32 -10.73 -21.34
N VAL A 185 -13.95 -10.29 -22.54
CA VAL A 185 -12.67 -9.66 -22.85
C VAL A 185 -12.86 -8.15 -23.02
N HIS A 186 -13.89 -7.77 -23.77
CA HIS A 186 -14.20 -6.37 -24.03
C HIS A 186 -15.34 -5.86 -23.14
N THR A 187 -15.33 -6.21 -21.85
CA THR A 187 -16.28 -5.68 -20.87
C THR A 187 -16.25 -4.16 -20.81
N ALA A 188 -17.40 -3.51 -20.91
CA ALA A 188 -17.52 -2.05 -20.85
C ALA A 188 -17.22 -1.54 -19.44
N MET A 189 -16.27 -0.62 -19.33
CA MET A 189 -15.85 -0.02 -18.07
C MET A 189 -15.96 1.49 -18.16
N ARG A 190 -16.49 2.13 -17.12
CA ARG A 190 -16.66 3.57 -17.01
C ARG A 190 -15.69 4.16 -15.98
N ALA A 191 -14.89 5.13 -16.40
CA ALA A 191 -14.07 5.93 -15.49
C ALA A 191 -14.91 7.00 -14.76
N PRO A 192 -14.44 7.55 -13.62
CA PRO A 192 -15.14 8.62 -12.90
C PRO A 192 -15.45 9.87 -13.73
N CYS A 193 -14.63 10.17 -14.74
CA CYS A 193 -14.89 11.27 -15.69
C CYS A 193 -16.03 10.99 -16.69
N GLY A 194 -16.64 9.80 -16.65
CA GLY A 194 -17.78 9.42 -17.48
C GLY A 194 -17.43 8.63 -18.74
N HIS A 195 -16.17 8.67 -19.20
CA HIS A 195 -15.72 7.96 -20.40
C HIS A 195 -15.78 6.44 -20.24
N ILE A 196 -16.15 5.76 -21.33
CA ILE A 196 -16.33 4.31 -21.39
C ILE A 196 -15.38 3.70 -22.41
N ILE A 197 -14.59 2.72 -21.99
CA ILE A 197 -13.75 1.88 -22.86
C ILE A 197 -13.75 0.45 -22.33
N CYS A 198 -13.17 -0.50 -23.07
CA CYS A 198 -13.19 -1.89 -22.63
C CYS A 198 -12.15 -2.16 -21.53
N LYS A 199 -12.42 -3.16 -20.69
CA LYS A 199 -11.57 -3.60 -19.59
C LYS A 199 -10.13 -3.86 -20.03
N ARG A 200 -9.93 -4.58 -21.14
CA ARG A 200 -8.59 -4.86 -21.68
C ARG A 200 -7.80 -3.60 -22.00
N CYS A 201 -8.44 -2.59 -22.60
CA CYS A 201 -7.78 -1.31 -22.89
C CYS A 201 -7.46 -0.52 -21.62
N PHE A 202 -8.36 -0.52 -20.63
CA PHE A 202 -8.09 0.09 -19.33
C PHE A 202 -6.94 -0.60 -18.60
N ASP A 203 -6.97 -1.92 -18.46
CA ASP A 203 -5.91 -2.66 -17.76
C ASP A 203 -4.55 -2.42 -18.43
N LYS A 204 -4.47 -2.47 -19.76
CA LYS A 204 -3.23 -2.14 -20.50
C LYS A 204 -2.76 -0.72 -20.22
N TRP A 205 -3.69 0.25 -20.23
CA TRP A 205 -3.38 1.65 -19.97
C TRP A 205 -2.85 1.86 -18.54
N LEU A 206 -3.51 1.28 -17.54
CA LEU A 206 -3.09 1.37 -16.14
C LEU A 206 -1.74 0.69 -15.92
N LEU A 207 -1.48 -0.46 -16.56
CA LEU A 207 -0.19 -1.17 -16.44
C LEU A 207 0.97 -0.39 -17.07
N GLN A 208 0.71 0.43 -18.09
CA GLN A 208 1.74 1.22 -18.78
C GLN A 208 1.95 2.61 -18.16
N THR A 209 1.04 3.07 -17.30
CA THR A 209 1.07 4.41 -16.72
C THR A 209 1.70 4.38 -15.34
N THR A 210 2.82 5.07 -15.13
CA THR A 210 3.46 5.18 -13.82
C THR A 210 3.09 6.48 -13.10
N GLY A 211 2.63 6.37 -11.85
CA GLY A 211 2.35 7.51 -10.97
C GLY A 211 0.96 8.13 -11.16
N LYS A 212 0.78 8.91 -12.23
CA LYS A 212 -0.48 9.63 -12.49
C LYS A 212 -1.42 8.83 -13.39
N TYR A 213 -2.38 8.16 -12.78
CA TYR A 213 -3.38 7.39 -13.50
C TYR A 213 -4.50 8.29 -14.02
N THR A 214 -4.59 8.36 -15.34
CA THR A 214 -5.50 9.27 -16.04
C THR A 214 -6.36 8.53 -17.05
N CYS A 215 -7.54 9.06 -17.37
CA CYS A 215 -8.38 8.53 -18.41
C CYS A 215 -7.66 8.64 -19.76
N PRO A 216 -7.57 7.58 -20.57
CA PRO A 216 -6.89 7.65 -21.87
C PRO A 216 -7.55 8.62 -22.87
N LEU A 217 -8.84 8.94 -22.68
CA LEU A 217 -9.59 9.83 -23.59
C LEU A 217 -9.46 11.31 -23.22
N CYS A 218 -9.58 11.66 -21.93
CA CYS A 218 -9.60 13.07 -21.49
C CYS A 218 -8.53 13.46 -20.48
N ARG A 219 -7.66 12.53 -20.07
CA ARG A 219 -6.60 12.73 -19.07
C ARG A 219 -7.06 13.12 -17.65
N ALA A 220 -8.36 13.14 -17.38
CA ALA A 220 -8.89 13.27 -16.03
C ALA A 220 -8.42 12.13 -15.12
N CYS A 221 -8.21 12.41 -13.83
CA CYS A 221 -7.81 11.41 -12.84
C CYS A 221 -8.82 10.27 -12.75
N VAL A 222 -8.36 9.01 -12.82
CA VAL A 222 -9.25 7.83 -12.77
C VAL A 222 -9.76 7.51 -11.35
N VAL A 223 -9.40 8.32 -10.36
CA VAL A 223 -9.89 8.20 -8.98
C VAL A 223 -11.02 9.18 -8.70
N CYS A 224 -10.85 10.46 -9.01
CA CYS A 224 -11.83 11.50 -8.69
C CYS A 224 -12.52 12.13 -9.91
N GLY A 225 -12.08 11.82 -11.13
CA GLY A 225 -12.66 12.39 -12.35
C GLY A 225 -12.23 13.83 -12.65
N ASN A 226 -11.42 14.46 -11.80
CA ASN A 226 -10.95 15.83 -12.00
C ASN A 226 -9.74 15.88 -12.95
N ASN A 227 -9.71 16.90 -13.79
CA ASN A 227 -8.51 17.27 -14.54
C ASN A 227 -7.43 17.81 -13.58
N GLU A 228 -6.15 17.60 -13.93
CA GLU A 228 -4.99 18.13 -13.17
C GLU A 228 -4.94 17.74 -11.68
N CYS A 229 -5.52 16.60 -11.31
CA CYS A 229 -5.51 16.15 -9.91
C CYS A 229 -4.07 15.92 -9.41
N THR A 230 -3.69 16.61 -8.34
CA THR A 230 -2.40 16.46 -7.65
C THR A 230 -2.46 15.53 -6.44
N TYR A 231 -3.67 15.12 -6.02
CA TYR A 231 -3.88 14.34 -4.80
C TYR A 231 -3.73 12.83 -5.00
N HIS A 232 -4.03 12.32 -6.20
CA HIS A 232 -4.08 10.89 -6.50
C HIS A 232 -2.87 10.45 -7.31
N ASP A 233 -1.68 10.62 -6.72
CA ASP A 233 -0.45 10.03 -7.24
C ASP A 233 -0.23 8.68 -6.54
N VAL A 234 -0.48 7.59 -7.26
CA VAL A 234 -0.38 6.23 -6.72
C VAL A 234 0.97 5.68 -7.16
N HIS A 235 1.84 5.42 -6.19
CA HIS A 235 3.11 4.76 -6.49
C HIS A 235 2.86 3.34 -7.02
N GLN A 236 3.28 3.09 -8.26
CA GLN A 236 3.31 1.76 -8.84
C GLN A 236 4.75 1.26 -8.87
N ASP A 237 4.92 0.00 -8.54
CA ASP A 237 6.17 -0.70 -8.82
C ASP A 237 6.40 -0.71 -10.33
N ARG A 238 7.66 -0.63 -10.79
CA ARG A 238 8.00 -0.62 -12.23
C ARG A 238 7.50 -1.86 -12.98
N ALA A 239 7.41 -2.98 -12.28
CA ALA A 239 6.84 -4.24 -12.74
C ALA A 239 6.24 -4.96 -11.52
N PRO A 240 5.37 -5.97 -11.73
CA PRO A 240 4.94 -6.85 -10.65
C PRO A 240 6.17 -7.42 -9.92
N PRO A 241 6.29 -7.25 -8.59
CA PRO A 241 7.51 -7.63 -7.88
C PRO A 241 7.75 -9.14 -7.99
N VAL A 242 9.01 -9.55 -8.15
CA VAL A 242 9.41 -10.97 -8.07
C VAL A 242 8.89 -11.56 -6.76
N PRO A 243 8.18 -12.70 -6.75
CA PRO A 243 7.66 -13.29 -5.52
C PRO A 243 8.72 -13.40 -4.44
N ILE A 244 8.39 -13.03 -3.21
CA ILE A 244 9.34 -13.12 -2.09
C ILE A 244 9.83 -14.56 -1.83
N PRO A 245 9.05 -15.65 -2.03
CA PRO A 245 9.60 -17.01 -1.94
C PRO A 245 10.80 -17.24 -2.87
N ASP A 246 10.71 -16.82 -4.13
CA ASP A 246 11.76 -16.99 -5.14
C ASP A 246 13.08 -16.29 -4.75
N ILE A 247 12.98 -15.18 -4.00
CA ILE A 247 14.14 -14.46 -3.46
C ILE A 247 14.71 -15.19 -2.24
N LEU A 248 13.84 -15.63 -1.32
CA LEU A 248 14.27 -16.31 -0.11
C LEU A 248 14.87 -17.69 -0.41
N ASP A 249 14.38 -18.44 -1.40
CA ASP A 249 14.99 -19.70 -1.83
C ASP A 249 16.45 -19.54 -2.28
N ARG A 250 16.81 -18.36 -2.80
CA ARG A 250 18.18 -18.04 -3.23
C ARG A 250 19.08 -17.61 -2.07
N VAL A 251 18.51 -16.94 -1.07
CA VAL A 251 19.25 -16.33 0.04
C VAL A 251 19.33 -17.25 1.26
N LEU A 252 18.30 -18.07 1.49
CA LEU A 252 18.10 -18.99 2.62
C LEU A 252 17.71 -20.38 2.09
N PRO A 253 18.55 -21.03 1.25
CA PRO A 253 18.21 -22.31 0.63
C PRO A 253 17.92 -23.43 1.63
N GLU A 254 18.50 -23.37 2.83
CA GLU A 254 18.28 -24.32 3.92
C GLU A 254 16.85 -24.33 4.46
N HIS A 255 16.11 -23.24 4.27
CA HIS A 255 14.71 -23.08 4.67
C HIS A 255 13.74 -23.17 3.48
N SER A 256 14.23 -23.56 2.30
CA SER A 256 13.39 -23.72 1.12
C SER A 256 12.38 -24.85 1.31
N GLY A 257 11.11 -24.58 1.01
CA GLY A 257 10.00 -25.50 1.22
C GLY A 257 9.34 -25.43 2.60
N GLU A 258 9.95 -24.77 3.58
CA GLU A 258 9.27 -24.45 4.85
C GLU A 258 8.20 -23.38 4.63
N LEU A 259 7.12 -23.45 5.42
CA LEU A 259 6.09 -22.41 5.40
C LEU A 259 6.72 -21.07 5.79
N LEU A 260 6.64 -20.09 4.89
CA LEU A 260 7.25 -18.76 5.07
C LEU A 260 8.77 -18.81 5.36
N HIS A 261 9.47 -19.83 4.87
CA HIS A 261 10.91 -20.01 5.09
C HIS A 261 11.31 -20.04 6.57
N GLY A 262 10.44 -20.59 7.42
CA GLY A 262 10.66 -20.67 8.87
C GLY A 262 10.53 -19.34 9.61
N LEU A 263 10.10 -18.26 8.92
CA LEU A 263 10.00 -16.93 9.49
C LEU A 263 8.66 -16.70 10.20
N ALA A 264 8.68 -15.87 11.24
CA ALA A 264 7.44 -15.37 11.83
C ALA A 264 6.66 -14.54 10.78
N PRO A 265 5.31 -14.63 10.75
CA PRO A 265 4.50 -13.89 9.79
C PRO A 265 4.79 -12.38 9.72
N GLU A 266 5.04 -11.74 10.86
CA GLU A 266 5.39 -10.33 10.96
C GLU A 266 6.72 -10.02 10.27
N GLN A 267 7.74 -10.85 10.49
CA GLN A 267 9.05 -10.72 9.85
C GLN A 267 8.92 -10.89 8.34
N TYR A 268 8.17 -11.91 7.91
CA TYR A 268 7.92 -12.17 6.50
C TYR A 268 7.18 -11.01 5.83
N TRP A 269 6.16 -10.47 6.48
CA TRP A 269 5.44 -9.28 6.00
C TRP A 269 6.37 -8.06 5.88
N THR A 270 7.19 -7.82 6.91
CA THR A 270 8.16 -6.72 6.91
C THR A 270 9.16 -6.88 5.76
N LEU A 271 9.69 -8.08 5.53
CA LEU A 271 10.56 -8.37 4.38
C LEU A 271 9.84 -8.10 3.06
N ARG A 272 8.61 -8.60 2.90
CA ARG A 272 7.83 -8.45 1.67
C ARG A 272 7.67 -6.97 1.31
N GLU A 273 7.26 -6.14 2.26
CA GLU A 273 7.03 -4.71 1.99
C GLU A 273 8.35 -3.93 1.85
N ARG A 274 9.36 -4.16 2.70
CA ARG A 274 10.64 -3.42 2.62
C ARG A 274 11.43 -3.72 1.34
N THR A 275 11.29 -4.93 0.79
CA THR A 275 11.99 -5.34 -0.43
C THR A 275 11.17 -5.14 -1.70
N ARG A 276 9.90 -4.73 -1.60
CA ARG A 276 8.96 -4.76 -2.71
C ARG A 276 9.41 -3.95 -3.92
N THR A 277 9.82 -2.69 -3.72
CA THR A 277 10.26 -1.82 -4.81
C THR A 277 11.50 -2.41 -5.51
N ASP A 278 12.46 -2.92 -4.75
CA ASP A 278 13.65 -3.60 -5.30
C ASP A 278 13.27 -4.87 -6.07
N ARG A 279 12.34 -5.70 -5.56
CA ARG A 279 11.80 -6.86 -6.29
C ARG A 279 11.08 -6.46 -7.58
N GLY A 280 10.40 -5.32 -7.60
CA GLY A 280 9.81 -4.73 -8.81
C GLY A 280 10.85 -4.28 -9.83
N ILE A 281 11.96 -3.67 -9.36
CA ILE A 281 13.09 -3.30 -10.22
C ILE A 281 13.75 -4.55 -10.81
N LEU A 282 13.96 -5.61 -10.02
CA LEU A 282 14.52 -6.87 -10.51
C LEU A 282 13.68 -7.47 -11.62
N ARG A 283 12.35 -7.59 -11.41
CA ARG A 283 11.45 -8.11 -12.45
C ARG A 283 11.55 -7.26 -13.73
N TRP A 284 11.53 -5.93 -13.60
CA TRP A 284 11.67 -5.05 -14.76
C TRP A 284 12.99 -5.28 -15.52
N ILE A 285 14.11 -5.45 -14.81
CA ILE A 285 15.40 -5.77 -15.44
C ILE A 285 15.33 -7.12 -16.18
N GLU A 286 14.77 -8.15 -15.54
CA GLU A 286 14.60 -9.48 -16.14
C GLU A 286 13.76 -9.40 -17.44
N ASP A 287 12.64 -8.68 -17.42
CA ASP A 287 11.75 -8.53 -18.57
C ASP A 287 12.44 -7.79 -19.73
N VAL A 288 13.20 -6.73 -19.44
CA VAL A 288 13.96 -5.98 -20.45
C VAL A 288 15.03 -6.87 -21.09
N LEU A 289 15.76 -7.63 -20.27
CA LEU A 289 16.81 -8.54 -20.76
C LEU A 289 16.25 -9.69 -21.58
N ALA A 290 15.06 -10.19 -21.24
CA ALA A 290 14.39 -11.27 -21.97
C ALA A 290 13.80 -10.81 -23.32
N THR A 291 13.29 -9.57 -23.38
CA THR A 291 12.54 -9.09 -24.56
C THR A 291 13.44 -8.51 -25.65
N ASN A 292 14.63 -7.98 -25.33
CA ASN A 292 15.40 -7.12 -26.25
C ASN A 292 16.55 -7.81 -27.02
N GLU A 293 16.67 -9.15 -27.02
CA GLU A 293 17.73 -9.91 -27.72
C GLU A 293 19.15 -9.30 -27.61
N LEU A 294 19.45 -8.67 -26.47
CA LEU A 294 20.69 -7.92 -26.30
C LEU A 294 21.90 -8.86 -26.30
N SER A 295 22.90 -8.56 -27.13
CA SER A 295 24.14 -9.33 -27.18
C SER A 295 24.87 -9.34 -25.82
N ALA A 296 25.73 -10.34 -25.59
CA ALA A 296 26.47 -10.46 -24.33
C ALA A 296 27.36 -9.23 -24.02
N GLN A 297 27.83 -8.52 -25.05
CA GLN A 297 28.68 -7.34 -24.94
C GLN A 297 27.91 -6.03 -25.05
N ASP A 298 26.57 -6.08 -25.13
CA ASP A 298 25.75 -4.88 -25.19
C ASP A 298 25.93 -4.04 -23.91
N PRO A 299 26.31 -2.74 -24.00
CA PRO A 299 26.52 -1.89 -22.83
C PRO A 299 25.28 -1.76 -21.94
N VAL A 300 24.07 -1.77 -22.52
CA VAL A 300 22.80 -1.72 -21.77
C VAL A 300 22.63 -3.00 -20.97
N ARG A 301 22.91 -4.17 -21.58
CA ARG A 301 22.88 -5.45 -20.87
C ARG A 301 23.85 -5.47 -19.70
N LEU A 302 25.10 -5.06 -19.90
CA LEU A 302 26.11 -5.03 -18.85
C LEU A 302 25.72 -4.11 -17.68
N ARG A 303 25.16 -2.93 -17.99
CA ARG A 303 24.63 -2.01 -16.98
C ARG A 303 23.47 -2.62 -16.20
N LEU A 304 22.48 -3.18 -16.89
CA LEU A 304 21.32 -3.81 -16.24
C LEU A 304 21.73 -4.98 -15.34
N LEU A 305 22.70 -5.79 -15.75
CA LEU A 305 23.25 -6.87 -14.92
C LEU A 305 23.98 -6.33 -13.68
N LYS A 306 24.66 -5.19 -13.79
CA LYS A 306 25.26 -4.51 -12.63
C LYS A 306 24.17 -4.01 -11.69
N ASP A 307 23.17 -3.30 -12.20
CA ASP A 307 22.05 -2.77 -11.43
C ASP A 307 21.30 -3.90 -10.70
N ALA A 308 21.07 -5.04 -11.38
CA ALA A 308 20.45 -6.22 -10.76
C ALA A 308 21.26 -6.76 -9.57
N LYS A 309 22.60 -6.81 -9.68
CA LYS A 309 23.46 -7.24 -8.55
C LYS A 309 23.35 -6.29 -7.36
N GLU A 310 23.34 -4.98 -7.62
CA GLU A 310 23.20 -3.97 -6.57
C GLU A 310 21.84 -4.07 -5.87
N VAL A 311 20.76 -4.30 -6.64
CA VAL A 311 19.42 -4.51 -6.10
C VAL A 311 19.36 -5.79 -5.24
N VAL A 312 19.92 -6.91 -5.71
CA VAL A 312 19.99 -8.15 -4.92
C VAL A 312 20.78 -7.94 -3.62
N ALA A 313 21.88 -7.18 -3.66
CA ALA A 313 22.66 -6.86 -2.47
C ALA A 313 21.84 -6.05 -1.44
N ARG A 314 21.05 -5.05 -1.88
CA ARG A 314 20.13 -4.30 -1.00
C ARG A 314 19.07 -5.19 -0.38
N VAL A 315 18.41 -6.03 -1.18
CA VAL A 315 17.41 -6.99 -0.70
C VAL A 315 18.01 -7.94 0.33
N THR A 316 19.21 -8.46 0.08
CA THR A 316 19.93 -9.35 1.01
C THR A 316 20.25 -8.63 2.33
N ASN A 317 20.65 -7.36 2.28
CA ASN A 317 20.89 -6.56 3.49
C ASN A 317 19.60 -6.38 4.31
N VAL A 318 18.48 -6.07 3.66
CA VAL A 318 17.18 -5.99 4.33
C VAL A 318 16.80 -7.32 4.97
N ILE A 319 17.08 -8.45 4.31
CA ILE A 319 16.88 -9.79 4.88
C ILE A 319 17.67 -9.96 6.17
N ARG A 320 18.98 -9.70 6.15
CA ARG A 320 19.83 -9.79 7.35
C ARG A 320 19.37 -8.88 8.48
N GLU A 321 18.93 -7.67 8.17
CA GLU A 321 18.43 -6.73 9.18
C GLU A 321 17.16 -7.24 9.88
N VAL A 322 16.20 -7.81 9.14
CA VAL A 322 14.92 -8.28 9.72
C VAL A 322 15.07 -9.59 10.48
N LEU A 323 15.99 -10.47 10.04
CA LEU A 323 16.31 -11.70 10.78
C LEU A 323 17.08 -11.42 12.08
N GLY A 324 17.55 -10.18 12.26
CA GLY A 324 18.50 -9.82 13.30
C GLY A 324 19.89 -10.38 12.98
N LYS A 325 20.93 -9.77 13.57
CA LYS A 325 22.30 -10.29 13.51
C LYS A 325 22.36 -11.67 14.19
N ARG A 326 21.96 -12.74 13.52
CA ARG A 326 22.60 -14.03 13.75
C ARG A 326 24.00 -13.86 13.18
N GLU A 327 24.99 -13.65 14.05
CA GLU A 327 26.39 -13.47 13.67
C GLU A 327 26.94 -14.66 12.87
N ASP A 328 26.18 -15.76 12.75
CA ASP A 328 26.57 -17.00 12.07
C ASP A 328 25.97 -17.21 10.67
N ILE A 329 25.24 -16.25 10.07
CA ILE A 329 24.90 -16.34 8.63
C ILE A 329 26.10 -15.85 7.81
N GLU A 330 27.26 -16.49 7.99
CA GLU A 330 28.21 -16.59 6.90
C GLU A 330 27.50 -17.41 5.83
N CYS A 331 27.10 -16.69 4.78
CA CYS A 331 26.59 -17.26 3.56
C CYS A 331 27.68 -18.18 2.96
N ALA A 332 27.74 -19.42 3.46
CA ALA A 332 28.78 -20.42 3.18
C ALA A 332 28.83 -20.83 1.69
N ARG A 333 27.93 -20.26 0.86
CA ARG A 333 27.84 -20.46 -0.59
C ARG A 333 27.94 -19.19 -1.44
N CYS A 334 27.98 -17.97 -0.91
CA CYS A 334 28.10 -16.76 -1.77
C CYS A 334 29.52 -16.21 -1.95
N GLY A 335 30.52 -17.10 -2.02
CA GLY A 335 31.57 -16.86 -2.99
C GLY A 335 30.89 -16.65 -4.35
N LEU A 336 30.78 -15.38 -4.78
CA LEU A 336 30.05 -14.86 -5.94
C LEU A 336 30.55 -15.44 -7.28
N ARG A 337 30.57 -16.76 -7.42
CA ARG A 337 30.33 -17.40 -8.71
C ARG A 337 28.86 -17.18 -8.97
N LEU A 338 28.58 -16.14 -9.74
CA LEU A 338 27.35 -16.00 -10.50
C LEU A 338 27.21 -17.28 -11.32
N TYR A 339 26.61 -18.32 -10.73
CA TYR A 339 25.89 -19.28 -11.52
C TYR A 339 24.89 -18.44 -12.27
N SER A 340 25.13 -18.35 -13.58
CA SER A 340 24.18 -18.02 -14.61
C SER A 340 22.78 -18.02 -14.03
N LEU A 341 22.20 -16.83 -13.90
CA LEU A 341 20.74 -16.69 -13.88
C LEU A 341 20.21 -17.78 -14.82
N HIS A 342 19.29 -18.62 -14.34
CA HIS A 342 18.65 -19.68 -15.12
C HIS A 342 17.94 -19.17 -16.40
N ILE A 343 18.16 -17.91 -16.78
CA ILE A 343 17.96 -17.33 -18.11
C ILE A 343 18.72 -18.10 -19.21
N LEU A 344 19.78 -18.86 -18.90
CA LEU A 344 20.48 -19.69 -19.89
C LEU A 344 19.91 -21.12 -20.10
N SER A 345 18.81 -21.52 -19.47
CA SER A 345 18.20 -22.84 -19.71
C SER A 345 16.87 -22.81 -20.48
N LEU A 346 16.46 -21.67 -21.04
CA LEU A 346 15.25 -21.54 -21.88
C LEU A 346 15.54 -21.19 -23.35
N SER A 347 16.80 -21.30 -23.78
CA SER A 347 17.19 -21.21 -25.20
C SER A 347 18.19 -22.31 -25.55
N ARG A 348 17.68 -23.55 -25.63
CA ARG A 348 18.22 -24.58 -26.51
C ARG A 348 17.08 -25.24 -27.26
#